data_AF-A0A2J6II34-F1
#
_entry.id   AF-A0A2J6II34-F1
#
_cell.length_a   1.000
_cell.length_b   1.000
_cell.length_c   1.000
_cell.angle_alpha   90.00
_cell.angle_beta   90.00
_cell.angle_gamma   90.00
#
_symmetry.space_group_name_H-M   'P 1'
#
loop_
_entity.id
_entity.type
_entity.pdbx_description
1 polymer ?
#
loop_
_entity_poly.entity_id
_entity_poly.type
_entity_poly.pdbx_seq_one_letter_code
_entity_poly.pdbx_strand_id
1 'polypeptide(L)'
;MRDSSGYLVNINGVIKCSNNNFSDTLLSKTEIIGEDTLFVLTYQMEESLNPIIVPAGEFEAINFKGTVVMPKDHPGIQNPRFMNNYYADGVGKIIDTYFFLSSSFINEKRLVRYNIEN
;
A
#
# COMPACT_ATOMS: atom_id res chain seq x y z
N MET A 1 -17.11 -1.59 1.62
CA MET A 1 -18.22 -0.68 1.28
C MET A 1 -17.68 0.30 0.23
N ARG A 2 -18.50 0.77 -0.71
CA ARG A 2 -18.09 1.87 -1.61
C ARG A 2 -18.78 3.15 -1.18
N ASP A 3 -18.07 4.28 -1.23
CA ASP A 3 -18.69 5.59 -1.03
C ASP A 3 -19.35 6.11 -2.33
N SER A 4 -20.00 7.27 -2.24
CA SER A 4 -20.66 7.92 -3.38
C SER A 4 -19.70 8.33 -4.51
N SER A 5 -18.39 8.41 -4.23
CA SER A 5 -17.34 8.74 -5.19
C SER A 5 -16.70 7.49 -5.81
N GLY A 6 -17.15 6.30 -5.43
CA GLY A 6 -16.69 5.01 -5.96
C GLY A 6 -15.51 4.40 -5.21
N TYR A 7 -14.99 5.06 -4.17
CA TYR A 7 -13.85 4.59 -3.40
C TYR A 7 -14.24 3.40 -2.53
N LEU A 8 -13.35 2.40 -2.44
CA LEU A 8 -13.49 1.34 -1.46
C LEU A 8 -13.09 1.89 -0.10
N VAL A 9 -14.04 1.92 0.83
CA VAL A 9 -13.86 2.40 2.21
C VAL A 9 -14.12 1.29 3.22
N ASN A 10 -13.40 1.35 4.34
CA ASN A 10 -13.69 0.50 5.50
C ASN A 10 -14.84 1.10 6.35
N ILE A 11 -15.22 0.41 7.43
CA ILE A 11 -16.31 0.83 8.32
C ILE A 11 -16.05 2.18 9.03
N ASN A 12 -14.79 2.62 9.10
CA ASN A 12 -14.40 3.91 9.67
C ASN A 12 -14.33 5.01 8.62
N GLY A 13 -14.79 4.77 7.38
CA GLY A 13 -14.74 5.74 6.28
C GLY A 13 -13.35 5.93 5.67
N VAL A 14 -12.35 5.12 6.05
CA VAL A 14 -10.99 5.22 5.51
C VAL A 14 -10.94 4.60 4.12
N ILE A 15 -10.49 5.39 3.14
CA ILE A 15 -10.24 4.94 1.77
C ILE A 15 -9.12 3.89 1.76
N LYS A 16 -9.41 2.76 1.10
CA LYS A 16 -8.51 1.61 0.93
C LYS A 16 -8.11 1.39 -0.52
N CYS A 17 -8.88 1.90 -1.47
CA CYS A 17 -8.57 1.80 -2.89
C CYS A 17 -9.46 2.77 -3.68
N SER A 18 -8.90 3.33 -4.74
CA SER A 18 -9.60 4.07 -5.78
C SER A 18 -9.16 3.55 -7.15
N ASN A 19 -10.07 3.51 -8.14
CA ASN A 19 -9.75 3.15 -9.52
C ASN A 19 -9.76 4.35 -10.47
N ASN A 20 -9.95 5.57 -9.95
CA ASN A 20 -10.10 6.79 -10.75
C ASN A 20 -9.33 8.00 -10.18
N ASN A 21 -8.73 7.88 -9.00
CA ASN A 21 -7.94 8.93 -8.38
C ASN A 21 -6.51 8.44 -8.12
N PHE A 22 -5.60 8.84 -9.00
CA PHE A 22 -4.17 8.52 -8.95
C PHE A 22 -3.29 9.74 -8.63
N SER A 23 -3.90 10.92 -8.50
CA SER A 23 -3.18 12.17 -8.21
C SER A 23 -3.13 12.51 -6.72
N ASP A 24 -4.18 12.16 -5.98
CA ASP A 24 -4.37 12.70 -4.64
C ASP A 24 -3.82 11.76 -3.57
N THR A 25 -3.41 12.36 -2.45
CA THR A 25 -3.19 11.61 -1.22
C THR A 25 -4.53 11.23 -0.60
N LEU A 26 -4.80 9.93 -0.54
CA LEU A 26 -6.06 9.35 -0.05
C LEU A 26 -6.09 9.17 1.46
N LEU A 27 -4.92 9.06 2.10
CA LEU A 27 -4.78 9.01 3.55
C LEU A 27 -3.44 9.61 3.97
N SER A 28 -3.44 10.34 5.09
CA SER A 28 -2.24 10.79 5.76
C SER A 28 -2.35 10.51 7.26
N LYS A 29 -1.26 10.03 7.86
CA LYS A 29 -1.16 9.75 9.28
C LYS A 29 0.21 10.21 9.79
N THR A 30 0.23 10.99 10.85
CA THR A 30 1.44 11.33 11.59
C THR A 30 1.44 10.56 12.91
N GLU A 31 2.48 9.77 13.16
CA GLU A 31 2.68 9.09 14.44
C GLU A 31 3.65 9.89 15.30
N ILE A 32 3.27 10.17 16.54
CA ILE A 32 4.04 10.98 17.49
C ILE A 32 4.33 10.11 18.73
N ILE A 33 5.57 10.15 19.22
CA ILE A 33 5.96 9.57 20.50
C ILE A 33 6.52 10.70 21.38
N GLY A 34 5.85 10.97 22.50
CA GLY A 34 6.16 12.13 23.32
C GLY A 34 5.81 13.42 22.56
N GLU A 35 6.80 14.28 22.37
CA GLU A 35 6.67 15.53 21.58
C GLU A 35 7.29 15.42 20.18
N ASP A 36 7.91 14.27 19.85
CA ASP A 36 8.62 14.07 18.59
C ASP A 36 7.79 13.24 17.59
N THR A 37 7.87 13.62 16.31
CA THR A 37 7.26 12.84 15.23
C THR A 37 8.11 11.62 14.93
N LEU A 38 7.52 10.44 15.08
CA LEU A 38 8.17 9.17 14.75
C LEU A 38 8.20 8.96 13.23
N PHE A 39 7.05 9.11 12.57
CA PHE A 39 6.95 9.07 11.11
C PHE A 39 5.69 9.77 10.59
N VAL A 40 5.74 10.14 9.31
CA VAL A 40 4.57 10.52 8.51
C VAL A 40 4.33 9.43 7.47
N LEU A 41 3.10 8.95 7.39
CA LEU A 41 2.65 7.93 6.44
C LEU A 41 1.57 8.53 5.54
N THR A 42 1.82 8.56 4.24
CA THR A 42 0.81 8.92 3.23
C THR A 42 0.47 7.73 2.36
N TYR A 43 -0.77 7.66 1.85
CA TYR A 43 -1.18 6.69 0.84
C TYR A 43 -1.74 7.39 -0.39
N GLN A 44 -1.38 6.86 -1.56
CA GLN A 44 -1.84 7.32 -2.87
C GLN A 44 -1.98 6.12 -3.81
N MET A 45 -2.87 6.21 -4.80
CA MET A 45 -2.92 5.21 -5.88
C MET A 45 -1.84 5.50 -6.93
N GLU A 46 -1.20 4.45 -7.43
CA GLU A 46 -0.26 4.51 -8.54
C GLU A 46 -0.67 3.47 -9.59
N GLU A 47 -0.69 3.88 -10.87
CA GLU A 47 -0.89 2.96 -11.98
C GLU A 47 0.38 2.11 -12.17
N SER A 48 0.21 0.81 -12.41
CA SER A 48 1.34 0.00 -12.86
C SER A 48 1.44 0.08 -14.37
N LEU A 49 2.61 0.51 -14.88
CA LEU A 49 2.86 0.59 -16.31
C LEU A 49 3.08 -0.78 -16.96
N ASN A 50 3.36 -1.80 -16.14
CA ASN A 50 3.62 -3.16 -16.58
C ASN A 50 2.81 -4.13 -15.72
N PRO A 51 2.43 -5.29 -16.28
CA PRO A 51 1.79 -6.34 -15.51
C PRO A 51 2.65 -6.81 -14.33
N ILE A 52 1.99 -7.15 -13.23
CA ILE A 52 2.61 -7.69 -12.03
C ILE A 52 2.60 -9.21 -12.08
N ILE A 53 3.79 -9.81 -12.02
CA ILE A 53 3.99 -11.26 -12.05
C ILE A 53 4.15 -11.80 -10.63
N VAL A 54 3.25 -12.70 -10.25
CA VAL A 54 3.27 -13.46 -8.99
C VAL A 54 3.11 -14.95 -9.29
N PRO A 55 3.32 -15.87 -8.32
CA PRO A 55 3.18 -17.31 -8.60
C PRO A 55 1.78 -17.72 -9.10
N ALA A 56 0.73 -16.93 -8.77
CA ALA A 56 -0.63 -17.17 -9.27
C ALA A 56 -0.85 -16.76 -10.74
N GLY A 57 0.09 -16.06 -11.37
CA GLY A 57 -0.03 -15.57 -12.74
C GLY A 57 0.45 -14.13 -12.92
N GLU A 58 0.11 -13.57 -14.07
CA GLU A 58 0.41 -12.20 -14.48
C GLU A 58 -0.88 -11.37 -14.47
N PHE A 59 -0.84 -10.17 -13.90
CA PHE A 59 -2.03 -9.35 -13.67
C PHE A 59 -1.77 -7.87 -13.97
N GLU A 60 -2.70 -7.24 -14.67
CA GLU A 60 -2.85 -5.79 -14.63
C GLU A 60 -3.29 -5.36 -13.23
N ALA A 61 -2.60 -4.38 -12.65
CA ALA A 61 -2.81 -4.01 -11.26
C ALA A 61 -2.62 -2.52 -11.00
N ILE A 62 -3.32 -2.05 -9.96
CA ILE A 62 -3.16 -0.73 -9.37
C ILE A 62 -2.50 -0.86 -8.00
N ASN A 63 -1.66 0.10 -7.62
CA ASN A 63 -0.94 0.08 -6.36
C ASN A 63 -1.50 1.10 -5.39
N PHE A 64 -1.99 0.67 -4.23
CA PHE A 64 -2.26 1.58 -3.11
C PHE A 64 -0.97 1.75 -2.29
N LYS A 65 -0.13 2.68 -2.75
CA LYS A 65 1.23 2.87 -2.25
C LYS A 65 1.24 3.72 -0.99
N GLY A 66 1.80 3.16 0.06
CA GLY A 66 2.16 3.88 1.28
C GLY A 66 3.58 4.45 1.18
N THR A 67 3.77 5.71 1.58
CA THR A 67 5.09 6.34 1.73
C THR A 67 5.29 6.71 3.18
N VAL A 68 6.34 6.16 3.80
CA VAL A 68 6.74 6.46 5.18
C VAL A 68 7.98 7.34 5.14
N VAL A 69 7.86 8.53 5.72
CA VAL A 69 8.95 9.47 5.96
C VAL A 69 9.24 9.50 7.45
N MET A 70 10.49 9.24 7.82
CA MET A 70 10.97 9.42 9.20
C MET A 70 11.71 10.75 9.30
N PRO A 71 11.36 11.66 10.24
CA PRO A 71 12.08 12.93 10.38
C PRO A 71 13.55 12.77 10.77
N LYS A 72 13.85 11.69 11.50
CA LYS A 72 15.21 11.34 11.91
C LYS A 72 15.77 10.24 11.01
N ASP A 73 16.93 10.50 10.42
CA ASP A 73 17.64 9.48 9.66
C ASP A 73 18.19 8.37 10.56
N HIS A 74 18.03 7.14 10.10
CA HIS A 74 18.51 5.94 10.76
C HIS A 74 19.55 5.28 9.85
N PRO A 75 20.83 5.16 10.28
CA PRO A 75 21.89 4.59 9.44
C PRO A 75 21.51 3.22 8.87
N GLY A 76 21.66 3.05 7.57
CA GLY A 76 21.36 1.79 6.87
C GLY A 76 19.86 1.55 6.61
N ILE A 77 18.98 2.49 6.92
CA ILE A 77 17.55 2.43 6.59
C ILE A 77 17.25 3.49 5.54
N GLN A 78 16.74 3.06 4.38
CA GLN A 78 16.27 3.97 3.34
C GLN A 78 15.15 4.87 3.88
N ASN A 79 15.14 6.14 3.46
CA ASN A 79 14.11 7.11 3.81
C ASN A 79 13.89 8.05 2.60
N PRO A 80 12.67 8.16 2.03
CA PRO A 80 11.44 7.49 2.42
C PRO A 80 11.45 5.97 2.18
N ARG A 81 10.53 5.27 2.84
CA ARG A 81 10.24 3.85 2.62
C ARG A 81 8.86 3.67 2.00
N PHE A 82 8.72 2.64 1.18
CA PHE A 82 7.49 2.39 0.43
C PHE A 82 6.82 1.07 0.84
N MET A 83 5.50 1.12 1.03
CA MET A 83 4.63 -0.04 1.21
C MET A 83 3.76 -0.18 -0.04
N ASN A 84 3.95 -1.24 -0.80
CA ASN A 84 3.19 -1.51 -2.00
C ASN A 84 2.03 -2.45 -1.68
N ASN A 85 0.85 -2.10 -2.16
CA ASN A 85 -0.36 -2.91 -2.05
C ASN A 85 -0.97 -3.01 -3.45
N TYR A 86 -0.62 -4.03 -4.20
CA TYR A 86 -1.12 -4.22 -5.55
C TYR A 86 -2.44 -4.97 -5.55
N TYR A 87 -3.42 -4.46 -6.30
CA TYR A 87 -4.73 -5.06 -6.48
C TYR A 87 -5.01 -5.28 -7.97
N ALA A 88 -5.43 -6.50 -8.31
CA ALA A 88 -5.89 -6.87 -9.65
C ALA A 88 -7.41 -6.99 -9.67
N ASP A 89 -8.02 -6.60 -10.78
CA ASP A 89 -9.48 -6.68 -10.95
C ASP A 89 -9.96 -8.14 -10.94
N GLY A 90 -11.10 -8.39 -10.30
CA GLY A 90 -11.64 -9.74 -10.12
C GLY A 90 -10.84 -10.67 -9.19
N VAL A 91 -9.65 -10.27 -8.72
CA VAL A 91 -8.76 -11.09 -7.86
C VAL A 91 -8.58 -10.48 -6.48
N GLY A 92 -8.47 -9.15 -6.39
CA GLY A 92 -8.14 -8.45 -5.16
C GLY A 92 -6.62 -8.30 -4.97
N LYS A 93 -6.14 -8.37 -3.73
CA LYS A 93 -4.73 -8.08 -3.41
C LYS A 93 -3.80 -9.19 -3.93
N ILE A 94 -2.84 -8.84 -4.76
CA ILE A 94 -1.84 -9.77 -5.33
C ILE A 94 -0.45 -9.63 -4.70
N ILE A 95 -0.10 -8.43 -4.21
CA ILE A 95 1.15 -8.16 -3.47
C ILE A 95 0.85 -7.26 -2.27
N ASP A 96 1.52 -7.55 -1.15
CA ASP A 96 1.51 -6.76 0.08
C ASP A 96 2.95 -6.60 0.59
N THR A 97 3.44 -5.37 0.71
CA THR A 97 4.73 -5.12 1.39
C THR A 97 4.56 -4.36 2.69
N TYR A 98 5.37 -4.74 3.68
CA TYR A 98 5.39 -4.12 5.00
C TYR A 98 6.79 -4.19 5.61
N PHE A 99 7.04 -3.34 6.59
CA PHE A 99 8.30 -3.32 7.32
C PHE A 99 8.09 -2.82 8.75
N PHE A 100 9.08 -3.11 9.58
CA PHE A 100 9.21 -2.49 10.89
C PHE A 100 10.16 -1.30 10.79
N LEU A 101 9.85 -0.20 11.48
CA LEU A 101 10.68 1.02 11.46
C LEU A 101 12.11 0.77 11.92
N SER A 102 12.29 -0.17 12.84
CA SER A 102 13.58 -0.59 13.39
C SER A 102 14.38 -1.55 12.49
N SER A 103 13.83 -1.95 11.34
CA SER A 103 14.43 -2.94 10.45
C SER A 103 14.65 -2.38 9.05
N SER A 104 15.83 -2.62 8.47
CA SER A 104 16.11 -2.28 7.07
C SER A 104 15.40 -3.19 6.06
N PHE A 105 14.88 -4.34 6.51
CA PHE A 105 14.21 -5.30 5.64
C PHE A 105 12.79 -4.86 5.27
N ILE A 106 12.41 -5.14 4.02
CA ILE A 106 11.03 -5.07 3.53
C ILE A 106 10.55 -6.50 3.36
N ASN A 107 9.44 -6.83 4.01
CA ASN A 107 8.76 -8.11 3.83
C ASN A 107 7.75 -7.97 2.69
N GLU A 108 7.62 -9.01 1.88
CA GLU A 108 6.70 -9.05 0.76
C GLU A 108 5.90 -10.35 0.81
N LYS A 109 4.59 -10.25 0.60
CA LYS A 109 3.70 -11.38 0.39
C LYS A 109 3.20 -11.32 -1.04
N ARG A 110 3.19 -12.48 -1.72
CA ARG A 110 2.68 -12.63 -3.09
C ARG A 110 1.55 -13.64 -3.12
N LEU A 111 0.54 -13.39 -3.94
CA LEU A 111 -0.53 -14.33 -4.18
C LEU A 111 0.03 -15.58 -4.87
N VAL A 112 -0.19 -16.74 -4.24
CA VAL A 112 0.31 -18.01 -4.76
C VAL A 112 -0.73 -18.71 -5.63
N ARG A 113 -2.01 -18.68 -5.23
CA ARG A 113 -3.16 -19.26 -5.95
C ARG A 113 -4.46 -18.55 -5.54
N TYR A 114 -5.47 -18.55 -6.41
CA TYR A 114 -6.83 -18.04 -6.14
C TYR A 114 -7.86 -18.88 -6.92
N ASN A 115 -9.16 -18.72 -6.63
CA ASN A 115 -10.25 -19.51 -7.22
C ASN A 115 -10.00 -21.02 -7.15
N ILE A 116 -9.57 -21.51 -5.99
CA ILE A 116 -9.38 -22.95 -5.78
C ILE A 116 -10.77 -23.57 -5.60
N GLU A 117 -11.29 -24.15 -6.69
CA GLU A 117 -12.41 -25.08 -6.61
C GLU A 117 -11.90 -26.36 -5.93
N ASN A 118 -12.64 -26.83 -4.92
CA ASN A 118 -12.34 -28.05 -4.16
C ASN A 118 -12.73 -29.30 -4.94
#